data_AF-A0AAU3TL04-F1
#
_entry.id   AF-A0AAU3TL04-F1
#
_cell.length_a   1.000
_cell.length_b   1.000
_cell.length_c   1.000
_cell.angle_alpha   90.00
_cell.angle_beta   90.00
_cell.angle_gamma   90.00
#
_symmetry.space_group_name_H-M   'P 1'
#
loop_
_entity.id
_entity.type
_entity.pdbx_description
1 polymer ?
#
loop_
_entity_poly.entity_id
_entity_poly.type
_entity_poly.pdbx_seq_one_letter_code
_entity_poly.pdbx_strand_id
1 'polypeptide(L)'
;MRPHKEQGLDDVDGGRALVSARAAEVLRFSEERDPAALAQFVQLRVIDPEGVYWRRGIEAATRWRRETKATELRVPYTYVTPEDWGAVGNHPLGVFIADQRRYYAAGSLEASRVEELERLGMVWSVHASAWDAGLEVARSYAAVHGHFLPRASAVWEDAAIGTWAKNMRAAARKTRENAARRDAGEAGVSSAGELSPSRMDALEEIDPGWCPEWDISWQRAYRLARAREGRRCAAGRAA
;
A
#
# COMPACT_ATOMS: atom_id res chain seq x y z
N MET A 1 -39.93 45.02 84.87
CA MET A 1 -40.29 44.29 86.11
C MET A 1 -40.79 42.92 85.72
N ARG A 2 -39.89 41.93 85.77
CA ARG A 2 -40.13 40.49 85.84
C ARG A 2 -40.87 39.79 84.65
N PRO A 3 -40.68 38.48 84.44
CA PRO A 3 -39.35 37.84 84.32
C PRO A 3 -39.34 36.60 83.38
N HIS A 4 -38.13 36.03 83.21
CA HIS A 4 -37.81 34.58 83.24
C HIS A 4 -38.42 33.64 82.17
N LYS A 5 -37.76 32.59 81.68
CA LYS A 5 -36.41 31.99 81.77
C LYS A 5 -36.57 30.76 80.84
N GLU A 6 -35.81 30.66 79.75
CA GLU A 6 -34.60 29.85 79.64
C GLU A 6 -34.82 28.32 79.78
N GLN A 7 -34.22 27.60 78.82
CA GLN A 7 -33.80 26.17 78.85
C GLN A 7 -34.88 25.12 78.50
N GLY A 8 -34.65 24.16 77.59
CA GLY A 8 -33.49 23.79 76.78
C GLY A 8 -33.70 22.42 76.11
N LEU A 9 -32.76 22.06 75.22
CA LEU A 9 -32.42 20.73 74.68
C LEU A 9 -33.52 19.98 73.87
N ASP A 10 -33.29 19.21 72.82
CA ASP A 10 -32.15 18.90 71.94
C ASP A 10 -32.78 18.27 70.68
N ASP A 11 -31.93 18.01 69.70
CA ASP A 11 -32.04 17.02 68.63
C ASP A 11 -32.46 17.45 67.22
N VAL A 12 -31.43 17.36 66.40
CA VAL A 12 -31.35 17.34 64.96
C VAL A 12 -31.67 15.91 64.54
N ASP A 13 -32.76 15.67 63.79
CA ASP A 13 -32.77 14.56 62.84
C ASP A 13 -33.71 14.81 61.65
N GLY A 14 -33.08 14.92 60.48
CA GLY A 14 -33.50 14.25 59.25
C GLY A 14 -34.96 14.30 58.88
N GLY A 15 -35.34 15.32 58.12
CA GLY A 15 -36.60 15.34 57.38
C GLY A 15 -36.76 14.07 56.52
N ARG A 16 -37.63 13.16 56.96
CA ARG A 16 -38.14 12.05 56.15
C ARG A 16 -38.96 12.61 54.99
N ALA A 17 -38.34 12.73 53.82
CA ALA A 17 -39.04 12.92 52.57
C ALA A 17 -39.83 11.63 52.24
N LEU A 18 -41.16 11.69 52.39
CA LEU A 18 -42.09 10.67 51.90
C LEU A 18 -42.07 10.69 50.37
N VAL A 19 -41.34 9.75 49.77
CA VAL A 19 -41.32 9.54 48.33
C VAL A 19 -42.69 9.00 47.89
N SER A 20 -43.32 9.66 46.91
CA SER A 20 -44.60 9.24 46.31
C SER A 20 -44.55 7.79 45.84
N ALA A 21 -45.63 7.03 46.01
CA ALA A 21 -45.76 5.65 45.54
C ALA A 21 -45.48 5.50 44.02
N ARG A 22 -45.71 6.57 43.23
CA ARG A 22 -45.36 6.59 41.80
C ARG A 22 -43.87 6.82 41.52
N ALA A 23 -43.12 7.40 42.46
CA ALA A 23 -41.67 7.52 42.35
C ALA A 23 -40.94 6.25 42.82
N ALA A 24 -41.54 5.47 43.72
CA ALA A 24 -41.05 4.14 44.09
C ALA A 24 -41.15 3.13 42.93
N GLU A 25 -42.08 3.32 42.00
CA GLU A 25 -42.23 2.50 40.79
C GLU A 25 -41.11 2.75 39.76
N VAL A 26 -40.53 3.96 39.75
CA VAL A 26 -39.42 4.35 38.87
C VAL A 26 -38.05 3.89 39.40
N LEU A 27 -37.97 3.42 40.65
CA LEU A 27 -36.75 2.96 41.32
C LEU A 27 -36.73 1.43 41.53
N ARG A 28 -37.20 0.63 40.57
CA ARG A 28 -36.87 -0.81 40.51
C ARG A 28 -35.70 -1.03 39.54
N PHE A 29 -34.48 -0.76 40.00
CA PHE A 29 -33.24 -1.14 39.31
C PHE A 29 -32.76 -2.54 39.72
N SER A 30 -33.65 -3.54 39.74
CA SER A 30 -33.27 -4.93 39.99
C SER A 30 -34.25 -5.88 39.29
N GLU A 31 -34.35 -5.76 37.97
CA GLU A 31 -34.59 -6.95 37.14
C GLU A 31 -33.20 -7.47 36.79
N GLU A 32 -32.89 -8.66 37.29
CA GLU A 32 -31.63 -9.37 37.02
C GLU A 32 -31.49 -9.48 35.50
N ARG A 33 -30.54 -8.75 34.92
CA ARG A 33 -30.32 -8.76 33.47
C ARG A 33 -30.08 -10.20 33.06
N ASP A 34 -31.00 -10.75 32.27
CA ASP A 34 -30.93 -12.13 31.80
C ASP A 34 -29.52 -12.41 31.25
N PRO A 35 -28.73 -13.28 31.93
CA PRO A 35 -27.37 -13.57 31.52
C PRO A 35 -27.34 -14.22 30.14
N ALA A 36 -28.43 -14.89 29.72
CA ALA A 36 -28.57 -15.41 28.37
C ALA A 36 -28.76 -14.28 27.36
N ALA A 37 -29.57 -13.25 27.64
CA ALA A 37 -29.69 -12.07 26.80
C ALA A 37 -28.38 -11.25 26.72
N LEU A 38 -27.64 -11.13 27.83
CA LEU A 38 -26.30 -10.51 27.83
C LEU A 38 -25.28 -11.35 27.05
N ALA A 39 -25.27 -12.68 27.22
CA ALA A 39 -24.42 -13.58 26.46
C ALA A 39 -24.77 -13.57 24.97
N GLN A 40 -26.06 -13.49 24.63
CA GLN A 40 -26.56 -13.41 23.26
C GLN A 40 -26.24 -12.03 22.64
N PHE A 41 -26.31 -10.93 23.41
CA PHE A 41 -25.88 -9.60 22.98
C PHE A 41 -24.36 -9.51 22.77
N VAL A 42 -23.56 -10.21 23.59
CA VAL A 42 -22.11 -10.34 23.43
C VAL A 42 -21.76 -11.28 22.25
N GLN A 43 -22.52 -12.37 22.05
CA GLN A 43 -22.34 -13.29 20.92
C GLN A 43 -22.75 -12.68 19.58
N LEU A 44 -23.84 -11.89 19.52
CA LEU A 44 -24.29 -11.24 18.28
C LEU A 44 -23.47 -10.01 17.90
N ARG A 45 -22.68 -9.46 18.83
CA ARG A 45 -21.83 -8.29 18.59
C ARG A 45 -20.34 -8.63 18.54
N VAL A 46 -19.99 -9.83 18.10
CA VAL A 46 -18.70 -10.07 17.46
C VAL A 46 -18.76 -9.52 16.03
N ILE A 47 -18.83 -8.19 15.96
CA ILE A 47 -18.20 -7.44 14.88
C ILE A 47 -16.72 -7.63 15.17
N ASP A 48 -15.98 -8.36 14.32
CA ASP A 48 -14.51 -8.33 14.37
C ASP A 48 -14.12 -6.84 14.38
N PRO A 49 -13.65 -6.27 15.51
CA PRO A 49 -13.42 -4.84 15.59
C PRO A 49 -12.42 -4.54 14.50
N GLU A 50 -12.66 -3.54 13.67
CA GLU A 50 -11.75 -3.15 12.60
C GLU A 50 -10.29 -3.03 13.10
N GLY A 51 -10.12 -2.66 14.37
CA GLY A 51 -8.83 -2.65 15.08
C GLY A 51 -8.23 -4.01 15.45
N VAL A 52 -8.99 -5.10 15.57
CA VAL A 52 -8.48 -6.48 15.72
C VAL A 52 -8.00 -7.01 14.37
N TYR A 53 -8.79 -6.84 13.30
CA TYR A 53 -8.37 -7.22 11.95
C TYR A 53 -7.12 -6.43 11.51
N TRP A 54 -7.09 -5.11 11.77
CA TRP A 54 -5.91 -4.27 11.55
C TRP A 54 -4.69 -4.75 12.33
N ARG A 55 -4.81 -4.95 13.65
CA ARG A 55 -3.69 -5.42 14.49
C ARG A 55 -3.16 -6.77 14.02
N ARG A 56 -4.04 -7.71 13.67
CA ARG A 56 -3.66 -9.01 13.11
C ARG A 56 -2.92 -8.86 11.79
N GLY A 57 -3.38 -7.97 10.91
CA GLY A 57 -2.73 -7.67 9.64
C GLY A 57 -1.34 -7.05 9.81
N ILE A 58 -1.18 -6.11 10.74
CA ILE A 58 0.11 -5.48 11.07
C ILE A 58 1.09 -6.46 11.71
N GLU A 59 0.63 -7.29 12.64
CA GLU A 59 1.45 -8.32 13.27
C GLU A 59 1.90 -9.37 12.24
N ALA A 60 0.98 -9.84 11.39
CA ALA A 60 1.27 -10.72 10.27
C ALA A 60 2.28 -10.10 9.29
N ALA A 61 2.09 -8.84 8.90
CA ALA A 61 3.01 -8.12 8.00
C ALA A 61 4.42 -7.98 8.61
N THR A 62 4.49 -7.65 9.90
CA THR A 62 5.75 -7.51 10.64
C THR A 62 6.50 -8.83 10.69
N ARG A 63 5.81 -9.94 10.98
CA ARG A 63 6.40 -11.27 11.04
C ARG A 63 6.85 -11.75 9.65
N TRP A 64 6.02 -11.56 8.64
CA TRP A 64 6.35 -11.89 7.24
C TRP A 64 7.65 -11.20 6.79
N ARG A 65 7.81 -9.92 7.13
CA ARG A 65 9.02 -9.15 6.82
C ARG A 65 10.27 -9.73 7.49
N ARG A 66 10.15 -10.18 8.74
CA ARG A 66 11.25 -10.81 9.49
C ARG A 66 11.65 -12.15 8.88
N GLU A 67 10.68 -13.00 8.54
CA GLU A 67 10.95 -14.33 7.97
C GLU A 67 11.52 -14.26 6.56
N THR A 68 10.97 -13.38 5.72
CA THR A 68 11.42 -13.19 4.32
C THR A 68 12.70 -12.36 4.24
N LYS A 69 13.08 -11.66 5.33
CA LYS A 69 14.15 -10.65 5.37
C LYS A 69 14.01 -9.58 4.28
N ALA A 70 12.79 -9.34 3.82
CA ALA A 70 12.50 -8.39 2.76
C ALA A 70 12.59 -6.96 3.28
N THR A 71 13.23 -6.06 2.52
CA THR A 71 13.27 -4.63 2.85
C THR A 71 11.90 -3.99 2.70
N GLU A 72 11.14 -4.41 1.68
CA GLU A 72 9.83 -3.91 1.28
C GLU A 72 8.71 -4.94 1.52
N LEU A 73 7.50 -4.48 1.82
CA LEU A 73 6.32 -5.31 2.06
C LEU A 73 5.65 -5.74 0.74
N ARG A 74 6.31 -6.63 -0.01
CA ARG A 74 5.82 -7.20 -1.28
C ARG A 74 5.15 -8.55 -1.09
N VAL A 75 4.02 -8.56 -0.40
CA VAL A 75 3.25 -9.78 -0.16
C VAL A 75 2.47 -10.18 -1.44
N PRO A 76 2.59 -11.42 -1.94
CA PRO A 76 1.73 -11.94 -3.01
C PRO A 76 0.25 -11.92 -2.63
N TYR A 77 -0.65 -11.64 -3.58
CA TYR A 77 -2.09 -11.53 -3.32
C TYR A 77 -2.70 -12.79 -2.68
N THR A 78 -2.25 -13.98 -3.11
CA THR A 78 -2.74 -15.27 -2.63
C THR A 78 -2.05 -15.76 -1.34
N TYR A 79 -1.16 -14.96 -0.76
CA TYR A 79 -0.42 -15.37 0.42
C TYR A 79 -1.30 -15.35 1.67
N VAL A 80 -1.33 -16.49 2.35
CA VAL A 80 -1.98 -16.70 3.65
C VAL A 80 -0.89 -17.08 4.64
N THR A 81 -0.97 -16.53 5.86
CA THR A 81 0.02 -16.83 6.90
C THR A 81 -0.07 -18.30 7.33
N PRO A 82 1.07 -18.94 7.61
CA PRO A 82 1.11 -20.30 8.16
C PRO A 82 0.31 -20.46 9.45
N GLU A 83 -0.29 -21.64 9.66
CA GLU A 83 -1.12 -21.93 10.84
C GLU A 83 -0.34 -21.87 12.16
N ASP A 84 0.96 -22.21 12.13
CA ASP A 84 1.87 -22.17 13.27
C ASP A 84 2.20 -20.74 13.76
N TRP A 85 1.69 -19.71 13.09
CA TRP A 85 1.80 -18.33 13.55
C TRP A 85 0.80 -17.95 14.65
N GLY A 86 -0.04 -18.90 15.12
CA GLY A 86 -0.89 -18.71 16.29
C GLY A 86 -2.02 -17.72 16.05
N ALA A 87 -2.07 -16.63 16.82
CA ALA A 87 -3.15 -15.63 16.75
C ALA A 87 -3.28 -14.92 15.39
N VAL A 88 -2.22 -14.97 14.58
CA VAL A 88 -2.20 -14.45 13.20
C VAL A 88 -2.04 -15.56 12.16
N GLY A 89 -2.23 -16.83 12.53
CA GLY A 89 -2.23 -17.95 11.59
C GLY A 89 -3.49 -17.97 10.71
N ASN A 90 -3.37 -18.51 9.49
CA ASN A 90 -4.43 -18.53 8.48
C ASN A 90 -5.01 -17.14 8.14
N HIS A 91 -4.28 -16.06 8.42
CA HIS A 91 -4.66 -14.70 8.09
C HIS A 91 -4.36 -14.42 6.61
N PRO A 92 -5.33 -13.91 5.82
CA PRO A 92 -5.13 -13.63 4.40
C PRO A 92 -4.32 -12.33 4.20
N LEU A 93 -3.04 -12.36 4.55
CA LEU A 93 -2.16 -11.19 4.54
C LEU A 93 -2.07 -10.57 3.13
N GLY A 94 -2.04 -11.39 2.07
CA GLY A 94 -2.03 -10.88 0.69
C GLY A 94 -3.26 -10.03 0.34
N VAL A 95 -4.44 -10.45 0.82
CA VAL A 95 -5.70 -9.71 0.65
C VAL A 95 -5.71 -8.46 1.52
N PHE A 96 -5.31 -8.58 2.79
CA PHE A 96 -5.18 -7.45 3.71
C PHE A 96 -4.36 -6.31 3.09
N ILE A 97 -3.17 -6.61 2.57
CA ILE A 97 -2.29 -5.63 1.92
C ILE A 97 -2.91 -5.05 0.65
N ALA A 98 -3.61 -5.85 -0.16
CA ALA A 98 -4.31 -5.38 -1.35
C ALA A 98 -5.45 -4.40 -1.01
N ASP A 99 -6.21 -4.68 0.05
CA ASP A 99 -7.25 -3.79 0.54
C ASP A 99 -6.68 -2.44 1.02
N GLN A 100 -5.55 -2.45 1.72
CA GLN A 100 -4.90 -1.20 2.16
C GLN A 100 -4.47 -0.34 0.96
N ARG A 101 -3.95 -0.95 -0.11
CA ARG A 101 -3.64 -0.23 -1.36
C ARG A 101 -4.88 0.38 -1.99
N ARG A 102 -6.01 -0.35 -1.97
CA ARG A 102 -7.29 0.13 -2.49
C ARG A 102 -7.81 1.32 -1.69
N TYR A 103 -7.77 1.26 -0.35
CA TYR A 103 -8.21 2.34 0.52
C TYR A 103 -7.31 3.58 0.41
N TYR A 104 -5.99 3.38 0.27
CA TYR A 104 -5.04 4.47 0.02
C TYR A 104 -5.33 5.16 -1.32
N ALA A 105 -5.53 4.40 -2.40
CA ALA A 105 -5.87 4.94 -3.71
C ALA A 105 -7.23 5.66 -3.73
N ALA A 106 -8.17 5.22 -2.90
CA ALA A 106 -9.49 5.86 -2.72
C ALA A 106 -9.45 7.08 -1.77
N GLY A 107 -8.31 7.36 -1.13
CA GLY A 107 -8.18 8.46 -0.15
C GLY A 107 -8.97 8.24 1.15
N SER A 108 -9.40 7.00 1.43
CA SER A 108 -10.23 6.66 2.59
C SER A 108 -9.44 6.03 3.75
N LEU A 109 -8.13 5.88 3.60
CA LEU A 109 -7.27 5.31 4.64
C LEU A 109 -6.84 6.39 5.63
N GLU A 110 -6.96 6.11 6.93
CA GLU A 110 -6.55 7.02 7.99
C GLU A 110 -5.03 7.31 7.94
N ALA A 111 -4.62 8.55 8.18
CA ALA A 111 -3.21 8.96 8.13
C ALA A 111 -2.32 8.15 9.08
N SER A 112 -2.80 7.85 10.29
CA SER A 112 -2.07 7.03 11.28
C SER A 112 -1.77 5.62 10.75
N ARG A 113 -2.71 5.03 10.01
CA ARG A 113 -2.57 3.71 9.37
C ARG A 113 -1.61 3.75 8.18
N VAL A 114 -1.59 4.85 7.44
CA VAL A 114 -0.61 5.08 6.37
C VAL A 114 0.79 5.10 6.95
N GLU A 115 1.04 5.93 7.97
CA GLU A 115 2.35 6.03 8.63
C GLU A 115 2.83 4.69 9.21
N GLU A 116 1.92 3.92 9.82
CA GLU A 116 2.23 2.60 10.37
C GLU A 116 2.68 1.60 9.28
N LEU A 117 1.98 1.58 8.15
CA LEU A 117 2.32 0.74 7.00
C LEU A 117 3.61 1.22 6.31
N GLU A 118 3.82 2.52 6.17
CA GLU A 118 5.06 3.09 5.61
C GLU A 118 6.29 2.70 6.43
N ARG A 119 6.17 2.70 7.76
CA ARG A 119 7.23 2.22 8.67
C ARG A 119 7.60 0.75 8.47
N LEU A 120 6.64 -0.05 8.02
CA LEU A 120 6.85 -1.46 7.67
C LEU A 120 7.39 -1.65 6.23
N GLY A 121 7.60 -0.56 5.49
CA GLY A 121 8.06 -0.60 4.10
C GLY A 121 6.93 -0.92 3.12
N MET A 122 5.71 -0.46 3.41
CA MET A 122 4.55 -0.66 2.54
C MET A 122 4.77 -0.06 1.16
N VAL A 123 4.66 -0.92 0.17
CA VAL A 123 4.63 -0.53 -1.24
C VAL A 123 3.18 -0.27 -1.62
N TRP A 124 2.78 1.00 -1.65
CA TRP A 124 1.43 1.43 -2.02
C TRP A 124 1.09 1.13 -3.48
N SER A 125 2.10 1.22 -4.35
CA SER A 125 1.99 0.83 -5.75
C SER A 125 3.07 -0.19 -6.07
N VAL A 126 2.65 -1.45 -6.21
CA VAL A 126 3.53 -2.54 -6.70
C VAL A 126 4.16 -2.13 -8.03
N HIS A 127 3.46 -1.34 -8.83
CA HIS A 127 3.96 -0.78 -10.09
C HIS A 127 5.01 0.32 -9.92
N ALA A 128 5.00 1.09 -8.82
CA ALA A 128 6.05 2.08 -8.52
C ALA A 128 7.32 1.40 -8.03
N SER A 129 7.19 0.46 -7.11
CA SER A 129 8.34 -0.31 -6.61
C SER A 129 8.88 -1.32 -7.65
N ALA A 130 8.04 -1.83 -8.56
CA ALA A 130 8.50 -2.56 -9.76
C ALA A 130 9.09 -1.65 -10.84
N TRP A 131 8.71 -0.37 -10.85
CA TRP A 131 9.33 0.63 -11.71
C TRP A 131 10.75 0.93 -11.22
N ASP A 132 10.95 1.25 -9.94
CA ASP A 132 12.27 1.59 -9.40
C ASP A 132 13.24 0.41 -9.52
N ALA A 133 12.79 -0.80 -9.16
CA ALA A 133 13.59 -2.01 -9.33
C ALA A 133 13.90 -2.30 -10.82
N GLY A 134 12.92 -2.14 -11.71
CA GLY A 134 13.12 -2.33 -13.14
C GLY A 134 14.03 -1.29 -13.76
N LEU A 135 13.99 -0.04 -13.26
CA LEU A 135 14.84 1.06 -13.70
C LEU A 135 16.29 0.83 -13.27
N GLU A 136 16.52 0.35 -12.05
CA GLU A 136 17.86 0.00 -11.56
C GLU A 136 18.48 -1.13 -12.40
N VAL A 137 17.74 -2.21 -12.63
CA VAL A 137 18.18 -3.31 -13.52
C VAL A 137 18.37 -2.82 -14.96
N ALA A 138 17.56 -1.86 -15.43
CA ALA A 138 17.75 -1.26 -16.75
C ALA A 138 19.05 -0.46 -16.83
N ARG A 139 19.41 0.30 -15.78
CA ARG A 139 20.69 1.01 -15.68
C ARG A 139 21.85 0.03 -15.66
N SER A 140 21.78 -1.04 -14.88
CA SER A 140 22.86 -2.05 -14.82
C SER A 140 23.03 -2.77 -16.16
N TYR A 141 21.94 -3.18 -16.81
CA TYR A 141 21.97 -3.75 -18.15
C TYR A 141 22.61 -2.78 -19.17
N ALA A 142 22.17 -1.52 -19.17
CA ALA A 142 22.69 -0.52 -20.11
C ALA A 142 24.17 -0.20 -19.87
N ALA A 143 24.64 -0.19 -18.62
CA ALA A 143 26.04 0.01 -18.28
C ALA A 143 26.95 -1.08 -18.88
N VAL A 144 26.51 -2.33 -18.88
CA VAL A 144 27.28 -3.46 -19.44
C VAL A 144 27.20 -3.52 -20.97
N HIS A 145 26.01 -3.29 -21.54
CA HIS A 145 25.78 -3.45 -22.97
C HIS A 145 26.00 -2.17 -23.79
N GLY A 146 26.11 -1.01 -23.13
CA GLY A 146 26.20 0.31 -23.75
C GLY A 146 24.90 0.78 -24.43
N HIS A 147 23.79 0.07 -24.20
CA HIS A 147 22.47 0.39 -24.72
C HIS A 147 21.36 -0.35 -23.94
N PHE A 148 20.13 0.17 -23.93
CA PHE A 148 18.98 -0.45 -23.29
C PHE A 148 18.03 -1.07 -24.32
N LEU A 149 18.49 -2.18 -24.93
CA LEU A 149 17.73 -2.94 -25.92
C LEU A 149 17.72 -4.45 -25.62
N PRO A 150 17.32 -4.89 -24.42
CA PRO A 150 17.25 -6.30 -24.09
C PRO A 150 16.30 -7.04 -25.04
N ARG A 151 16.65 -8.29 -25.43
CA ARG A 151 15.72 -9.18 -26.15
C ARG A 151 14.50 -9.45 -25.27
N ALA A 152 13.34 -9.75 -25.87
CA ALA A 152 12.11 -9.98 -25.10
C ALA A 152 12.25 -11.13 -24.08
N SER A 153 13.07 -12.13 -24.38
CA SER A 153 13.37 -13.26 -23.48
C SER A 153 14.56 -13.01 -22.55
N ALA A 154 15.12 -11.79 -22.51
CA ALA A 154 16.30 -11.51 -21.70
C ALA A 154 15.94 -11.45 -20.21
N VAL A 155 16.75 -12.15 -19.42
CA VAL A 155 16.77 -12.08 -17.96
C VAL A 155 18.12 -11.48 -17.56
N TRP A 156 18.10 -10.54 -16.63
CA TRP A 156 19.28 -9.86 -16.10
C TRP A 156 19.10 -9.69 -14.59
N GLU A 157 20.09 -10.10 -13.80
CA GLU A 157 20.03 -10.05 -12.32
C GLU A 157 18.72 -10.67 -11.77
N ASP A 158 18.37 -11.86 -12.27
CA ASP A 158 17.14 -12.60 -11.95
C ASP A 158 15.82 -11.87 -12.27
N ALA A 159 15.89 -10.70 -12.93
CA ALA A 159 14.74 -9.95 -13.38
C ALA A 159 14.49 -10.16 -14.89
N ALA A 160 13.22 -10.35 -15.27
CA ALA A 160 12.80 -10.47 -16.67
C ALA A 160 12.80 -9.12 -17.41
N ILE A 161 13.98 -8.51 -17.53
CA ILE A 161 14.19 -7.17 -18.07
C ILE A 161 13.70 -7.03 -19.52
N GLY A 162 13.73 -8.11 -20.30
CA GLY A 162 13.18 -8.14 -21.65
C GLY A 162 11.68 -7.86 -21.71
N THR A 163 10.92 -8.52 -20.83
CA THR A 163 9.48 -8.32 -20.69
C THR A 163 9.17 -6.93 -20.15
N TRP A 164 9.93 -6.48 -19.13
CA TRP A 164 9.77 -5.14 -18.56
C TRP A 164 9.99 -4.05 -19.63
N ALA A 165 11.09 -4.12 -20.38
CA ALA A 165 11.39 -3.18 -21.46
C ALA A 165 10.33 -3.19 -22.57
N LYS A 166 9.76 -4.36 -22.91
CA LYS A 166 8.64 -4.46 -23.86
C LYS A 166 7.41 -3.69 -23.36
N ASN A 167 7.06 -3.84 -22.08
CA ASN A 167 5.92 -3.16 -21.47
C ASN A 167 6.15 -1.65 -21.41
N MET A 168 7.36 -1.20 -21.05
CA MET A 168 7.70 0.23 -21.03
C MET A 168 7.59 0.86 -22.42
N ARG A 169 8.06 0.16 -23.48
CA ARG A 169 7.93 0.66 -24.87
C ARG A 169 6.47 0.73 -25.30
N ALA A 170 5.64 -0.22 -24.90
CA ALA A 170 4.21 -0.20 -25.21
C ALA A 170 3.52 1.00 -24.55
N ALA A 171 3.82 1.25 -23.28
CA ALA A 171 3.30 2.41 -22.55
C ALA A 171 3.80 3.73 -23.14
N ALA A 172 5.07 3.83 -23.56
CA ALA A 172 5.61 5.04 -24.20
C ALA A 172 4.96 5.33 -25.55
N ARG A 173 4.75 4.30 -26.38
CA ARG A 173 3.99 4.46 -27.64
C ARG A 173 2.57 4.93 -27.37
N LYS A 174 1.90 4.38 -26.35
CA LYS A 174 0.57 4.81 -25.95
C LYS A 174 0.55 6.26 -25.47
N THR A 175 1.56 6.70 -24.72
CA THR A 175 1.71 8.11 -24.32
C THR A 175 1.79 9.02 -25.55
N ARG A 176 2.61 8.67 -26.55
CA ARG A 176 2.75 9.45 -27.79
C ARG A 176 1.45 9.47 -28.62
N GLU A 177 0.80 8.31 -28.76
CA GLU A 177 -0.48 8.18 -29.45
C GLU A 177 -1.58 9.02 -28.79
N ASN A 178 -1.73 8.90 -27.47
CA ASN A 178 -2.72 9.67 -26.73
C ASN A 178 -2.41 11.17 -26.74
N ALA A 179 -1.14 11.58 -26.73
CA ALA A 179 -0.76 12.97 -26.93
C ALA A 179 -1.22 13.48 -28.32
N ALA A 180 -0.95 12.72 -29.39
CA ALA A 180 -1.41 13.09 -30.73
C ALA A 180 -2.94 13.18 -30.85
N ARG A 181 -3.69 12.31 -30.17
CA ARG A 181 -5.16 12.36 -30.10
C ARG A 181 -5.67 13.62 -29.38
N ARG A 182 -5.01 14.01 -28.28
CA ARG A 182 -5.31 15.25 -27.56
C ARG A 182 -5.03 16.48 -28.42
N ASP A 183 -3.90 16.49 -29.13
CA ASP A 183 -3.53 17.57 -30.05
C ASP A 183 -4.49 17.68 -31.24
N ALA A 184 -5.08 16.56 -31.67
CA ALA A 184 -6.14 16.51 -32.67
C ALA A 184 -7.53 16.95 -32.14
N GLY A 185 -7.64 17.32 -30.86
CA GLY A 185 -8.88 17.84 -30.26
C GLY A 185 -9.84 16.78 -29.74
N GLU A 186 -9.41 15.52 -29.60
CA GLU A 186 -10.26 14.47 -29.02
C GLU A 186 -10.44 14.66 -27.51
N ALA A 187 -11.68 14.88 -27.07
CA ALA A 187 -12.02 15.01 -25.66
C ALA A 187 -12.17 13.63 -24.99
N GLY A 188 -11.73 13.52 -23.72
CA GLY A 188 -11.93 12.30 -22.91
C GLY A 188 -10.90 11.18 -23.13
N VAL A 189 -9.75 11.48 -23.75
CA VAL A 189 -8.66 10.49 -23.93
C VAL A 189 -8.10 10.06 -22.57
N SER A 190 -8.41 8.83 -22.17
CA SER A 190 -7.93 8.22 -20.92
C SER A 190 -6.41 8.13 -20.86
N SER A 191 -5.83 8.56 -19.74
CA SER A 191 -4.40 8.42 -19.43
C SER A 191 -4.01 7.02 -18.93
N ALA A 192 -4.97 6.08 -18.85
CA ALA A 192 -4.72 4.74 -18.35
C ALA A 192 -3.68 4.01 -19.21
N GLY A 193 -2.57 3.58 -18.59
CA GLY A 193 -1.49 2.86 -19.26
C GLY A 193 -0.45 3.75 -19.95
N GLU A 194 -0.53 5.06 -19.78
CA GLU A 194 0.55 5.98 -20.18
C GLU A 194 1.71 5.92 -19.18
N LEU A 195 2.92 6.12 -19.68
CA LEU A 195 4.06 6.49 -18.84
C LEU A 195 3.98 7.97 -18.49
N SER A 196 4.29 8.30 -17.23
CA SER A 196 4.44 9.70 -16.81
C SER A 196 5.66 10.35 -17.47
N PRO A 197 5.69 11.68 -17.63
CA PRO A 197 6.84 12.39 -18.21
C PRO A 197 8.17 12.07 -17.51
N SER A 198 8.18 12.12 -16.18
CA SER A 198 9.36 11.78 -15.37
C SER A 198 9.88 10.35 -15.59
N ARG A 199 9.01 9.39 -15.91
CA ARG A 199 9.42 8.02 -16.23
C ARG A 199 9.97 7.90 -17.66
N MET A 200 9.42 8.66 -18.59
CA MET A 200 9.97 8.77 -19.95
C MET A 200 11.39 9.34 -19.90
N ASP A 201 11.58 10.44 -19.18
CA ASP A 201 12.88 11.12 -19.04
C ASP A 201 13.93 10.18 -18.43
N ALA A 202 13.56 9.42 -17.39
CA ALA A 202 14.46 8.47 -16.75
C ALA A 202 14.91 7.33 -17.68
N LEU A 203 14.06 6.86 -18.61
CA LEU A 203 14.43 5.85 -19.60
C LEU A 203 15.25 6.44 -20.76
N GLU A 204 14.93 7.68 -21.16
CA GLU A 204 15.67 8.42 -22.18
C GLU A 204 17.10 8.72 -21.74
N GLU A 205 17.29 9.03 -20.45
CA GLU A 205 18.61 9.22 -19.84
C GLU A 205 19.48 7.95 -19.94
N ILE A 206 18.87 6.76 -19.79
CA ILE A 206 19.58 5.48 -19.89
C ILE A 206 20.02 5.20 -21.33
N ASP A 207 19.10 5.35 -22.29
CA ASP A 207 19.38 5.18 -23.72
C ASP A 207 18.35 5.93 -24.55
N PRO A 208 18.71 7.04 -25.22
CA PRO A 208 17.77 7.78 -26.08
C PRO A 208 17.14 6.93 -27.20
N GLY A 209 17.81 5.83 -27.57
CA GLY A 209 17.34 4.87 -28.55
C GLY A 209 16.52 3.73 -27.98
N TRP A 210 16.05 3.80 -26.72
CA TRP A 210 15.36 2.70 -26.06
C TRP A 210 13.97 2.40 -26.65
N CYS A 211 13.26 3.40 -27.17
CA CYS A 211 11.93 3.24 -27.79
C CYS A 211 11.88 3.90 -29.19
N PRO A 212 12.53 3.29 -30.20
CA PRO A 212 12.55 3.83 -31.56
C PRO A 212 11.17 3.72 -32.23
N GLU A 213 10.94 4.58 -33.23
CA GLU A 213 9.74 4.52 -34.09
C GLU A 213 9.84 3.43 -35.16
N TRP A 214 11.07 3.00 -35.48
CA TRP A 214 11.37 1.91 -36.41
C TRP A 214 11.60 0.57 -35.69
N ASP A 215 11.93 -0.47 -36.46
CA ASP A 215 12.15 -1.82 -35.94
C ASP A 215 13.30 -1.89 -34.90
N ILE A 216 13.02 -2.53 -33.77
CA ILE A 216 13.98 -2.66 -32.66
C ILE A 216 15.22 -3.47 -33.07
N SER A 217 15.07 -4.45 -33.96
CA SER A 217 16.18 -5.28 -34.46
C SER A 217 17.15 -4.45 -35.27
N TRP A 218 16.64 -3.49 -36.07
CA TRP A 218 17.49 -2.52 -36.76
C TRP A 218 18.27 -1.65 -35.74
N GLN A 219 17.60 -1.13 -34.71
CA GLN A 219 18.25 -0.31 -33.69
C GLN A 219 19.37 -1.08 -32.95
N ARG A 220 19.13 -2.36 -32.64
CA ARG A 220 20.15 -3.24 -32.06
C ARG A 220 21.33 -3.45 -33.02
N ALA A 221 21.05 -3.74 -34.29
CA ALA A 221 22.09 -3.92 -35.29
C ALA A 221 22.96 -2.65 -35.45
N TYR A 222 22.33 -1.48 -35.45
CA TYR A 222 23.02 -0.19 -35.48
C TYR A 222 23.92 0.03 -34.26
N ARG A 223 23.42 -0.23 -33.04
CA ARG A 223 24.22 -0.13 -31.81
C ARG A 223 25.43 -1.07 -31.84
N LEU A 224 25.23 -2.32 -32.29
CA LEU A 224 26.31 -3.31 -32.43
C LEU A 224 27.36 -2.89 -33.46
N ALA A 225 26.93 -2.33 -34.60
CA ALA A 225 27.82 -1.82 -35.63
C ALA A 225 28.69 -0.67 -35.10
N ARG A 226 28.09 0.33 -34.45
CA ARG A 226 28.83 1.46 -33.85
C ARG A 226 29.81 1.04 -32.76
N ALA A 227 29.43 0.06 -31.93
CA ALA A 227 30.33 -0.48 -30.90
C ALA A 227 31.58 -1.14 -31.51
N ARG A 228 31.45 -1.81 -32.67
CA ARG A 228 32.59 -2.41 -33.39
C ARG A 228 33.50 -1.35 -34.00
N GLU A 229 32.92 -0.32 -34.60
CA GLU A 229 33.67 0.79 -35.19
C GLU A 229 34.48 1.55 -34.12
N GLY A 230 33.87 1.87 -32.98
CA GLY A 230 34.56 2.52 -31.86
C GLY A 230 35.77 1.72 -31.36
N ARG A 231 35.64 0.39 -31.24
CA ARG A 231 36.75 -0.50 -30.85
C ARG A 231 37.87 -0.54 -31.89
N ARG A 232 37.54 -0.55 -33.19
CA ARG A 232 38.55 -0.50 -34.27
C ARG A 232 39.33 0.81 -34.26
N CYS A 233 38.66 1.94 -34.08
CA CYS A 233 39.33 3.25 -33.99
C CYS A 233 40.18 3.41 -32.72
N ALA A 234 39.80 2.78 -31.60
CA ALA A 234 40.62 2.75 -30.38
C ALA A 234 41.88 1.90 -30.57
N ALA A 235 41.77 0.72 -31.17
CA ALA A 235 42.91 -0.16 -31.45
C ALA A 235 43.90 0.43 -32.46
N GLY A 236 43.42 1.13 -33.49
CA GLY A 236 44.27 1.77 -34.51
C GLY A 236 44.99 3.05 -34.07
N ARG A 237 44.65 3.62 -32.90
CA ARG A 237 45.35 4.78 -32.33
C ARG A 237 46.41 4.42 -31.27
N ALA A 238 46.46 3.16 -30.86
CA ALA A 238 47.40 2.64 -29.87
C ALA A 238 48.58 1.86 -30.49
N ALA A 239 48.64 1.79 -31.83
CA ALA A 239 49.72 1.21 -32.62
C ALA A 239 50.46 2.33 -33.36
#